data_AF-D9QJX0-F1
#
_entry.id   AF-D9QJX0-F1
#
_cell.length_a   1.000
_cell.length_b   1.000
_cell.length_c   1.000
_cell.angle_alpha   90.00
_cell.angle_beta   90.00
_cell.angle_gamma   90.00
#
_symmetry.space_group_name_H-M   'P 1'
#
loop_
_entity.id
_entity.type
_entity.pdbx_description
1 polymer ?
#
loop_
_entity_poly.entity_id
_entity_poly.type
_entity_poly.pdbx_seq_one_letter_code
_entity_poly.pdbx_strand_id
1 'polypeptide(L)' 'MMTDPERVEALLDMVDPARATSPGRGSELAVLGLAVARSKGGYQPTNAGWVLMGNRGRAFQPN' A
#
# COMPACT_ATOMS: atom_id res chain seq x y z
N MET A 1 1.82 -10.12 -11.97
CA MET A 1 2.76 -9.67 -10.92
C MET A 1 2.47 -8.19 -10.69
N MET A 2 2.13 -7.75 -9.47
CA MET A 2 1.84 -6.32 -9.22
C MET A 2 3.10 -5.49 -9.41
N THR A 3 2.99 -4.41 -10.18
CA THR A 3 4.02 -3.38 -10.36
C THR A 3 4.06 -2.42 -9.17
N ASP A 4 5.14 -1.66 -9.02
CA ASP A 4 5.25 -0.68 -7.93
C ASP A 4 4.18 0.41 -7.96
N PRO A 5 3.78 0.98 -9.11
CA PRO A 5 2.64 1.89 -9.18
C PRO A 5 1.33 1.24 -8.68
N GLU A 6 1.06 -0.01 -9.09
CA GLU A 6 -0.14 -0.72 -8.66
C GLU A 6 -0.13 -1.05 -7.17
N ARG A 7 1.05 -1.31 -6.59
CA ARG A 7 1.22 -1.50 -5.14
C ARG A 7 0.95 -0.21 -4.39
N VAL A 8 1.45 0.92 -4.89
CA VAL A 8 1.22 2.24 -4.28
C VAL A 8 -0.26 2.59 -4.30
N GLU A 9 -0.94 2.48 -5.45
CA GLU A 9 -2.38 2.77 -5.51
C GLU A 9 -3.19 1.87 -4.58
N ALA A 10 -2.86 0.56 -4.53
CA ALA A 10 -3.54 -0.38 -3.62
C ALA A 10 -3.30 -0.07 -2.13
N LEU A 11 -2.12 0.44 -1.77
CA LEU A 11 -1.82 0.89 -0.40
C LEU A 11 -2.55 2.21 -0.08
N LEU A 12 -2.68 3.11 -1.06
CA LEU A 12 -3.43 4.37 -0.90
C LEU A 12 -4.93 4.12 -0.72
N ASP A 13 -5.52 3.20 -1.49
CA ASP A 13 -6.92 2.78 -1.35
C ASP A 13 -7.26 2.20 0.05
N MET A 14 -6.24 1.74 0.79
CA MET A 14 -6.38 1.17 2.14
C MET A 14 -6.41 2.23 3.24
N VAL A 15 -5.77 3.38 3.02
CA VAL A 15 -5.53 4.38 4.08
C VAL A 15 -6.25 5.70 3.83
N ASP A 16 -6.64 5.98 2.59
CA ASP A 16 -7.38 7.18 2.22
C ASP A 16 -8.89 6.89 2.19
N PRO A 17 -9.67 7.38 3.18
CA PRO A 17 -11.11 7.14 3.22
C PRO A 17 -11.88 7.88 2.12
N ALA A 18 -11.26 8.85 1.43
CA ALA A 18 -11.86 9.52 0.27
C ALA A 18 -11.70 8.70 -1.02
N ARG A 19 -10.84 7.66 -1.01
CA ARG A 19 -10.71 6.72 -2.12
C ARG A 19 -11.78 5.64 -2.02
N ALA A 20 -12.34 5.27 -3.17
CA ALA A 20 -13.20 4.09 -3.24
C ALA A 20 -12.38 2.89 -2.75
N THR A 21 -12.83 2.25 -1.67
CA THR A 21 -12.17 1.05 -1.14
C THR A 21 -12.19 -0.01 -2.23
N SER A 22 -11.07 -0.17 -2.93
CA SER A 22 -10.92 -1.24 -3.91
C SER A 22 -10.98 -2.56 -3.16
N PRO A 23 -11.97 -3.42 -3.44
CA PRO A 23 -12.10 -4.68 -2.72
C PRO A 23 -10.94 -5.59 -3.12
N GLY A 24 -10.02 -5.86 -2.19
CA GLY A 24 -9.36 -7.17 -2.14
C GLY A 24 -7.85 -7.28 -2.38
N ARG A 25 -7.08 -6.20 -2.57
CA ARG A 25 -5.62 -6.35 -2.78
C ARG A 25 -4.79 -6.51 -1.49
N GLY A 26 -5.43 -6.46 -0.33
CA GLY A 26 -4.73 -6.55 0.96
C GLY A 26 -4.00 -7.89 1.17
N SER A 27 -4.56 -9.00 0.68
CA SER A 27 -3.92 -10.32 0.73
C SER A 27 -2.65 -10.38 -0.14
N GLU A 28 -2.71 -9.82 -1.35
CA GLU A 28 -1.56 -9.72 -2.24
C GLU A 28 -0.45 -8.84 -1.64
N LEU A 29 -0.81 -7.70 -1.06
CA LEU A 29 0.12 -6.82 -0.36
C LEU A 29 0.72 -7.49 0.89
N ALA A 30 -0.02 -8.37 1.56
CA ALA A 30 0.50 -9.12 2.71
C ALA A 30 1.54 -10.16 2.30
N VAL A 31 1.37 -10.84 1.16
CA VAL A 31 2.40 -11.73 0.59
C VAL A 31 3.69 -10.96 0.28
N LEU A 32 3.56 -9.70 -0.16
CA LEU A 32 4.70 -8.81 -0.43
C LEU A 32 5.31 -8.19 0.83
N GLY A 33 4.75 -8.45 2.03
CA GLY A 33 5.18 -7.82 3.28
C GLY A 33 4.86 -6.32 3.39
N LEU A 34 4.03 -5.79 2.48
CA LEU A 34 3.64 -4.39 2.41
C LEU A 34 2.39 -4.07 3.23
N ALA A 35 1.57 -5.07 3.55
CA ALA A 35 0.40 -4.95 4.40
C ALA A 35 0.31 -6.09 5.43
N VAL A 36 -0.50 -5.89 6.47
CA VAL A 36 -0.81 -6.90 7.48
C VAL A 36 -2.31 -6.90 7.77
N ALA A 37 -2.88 -8.07 8.04
CA ALA A 37 -4.28 -8.22 8.40
C ALA A 37 -4.58 -7.54 9.75
N ARG A 38 -5.73 -6.88 9.86
CA ARG A 38 -6.22 -6.30 11.12
C ARG A 38 -7.11 -7.30 11.85
N SER A 39 -7.12 -7.25 13.17
CA SER A 39 -7.92 -8.14 14.03
C SER A 39 -9.43 -8.01 13.86
N LYS A 40 -9.93 -6.88 13.31
CA LYS A 40 -11.36 -6.65 13.03
C LYS A 40 -11.71 -6.80 11.54
N GLY A 41 -10.86 -7.46 10.76
CA GLY A 41 -10.99 -7.58 9.30
C GLY A 41 -10.33 -6.42 8.55
N GLY A 42 -10.01 -6.67 7.29
CA GLY A 42 -9.25 -5.74 6.45
C GLY A 42 -7.74 -5.80 6.69
N TYR A 43 -7.03 -4.85 6.09
CA TYR A 43 -5.57 -4.78 6.11
C TYR A 43 -5.13 -3.36 6.49
N GLN A 44 -3.87 -3.24 6.92
CA GLN A 44 -3.18 -1.96 7.09
C GLN A 44 -1.76 -2.07 6.54
N PRO A 45 -1.13 -0.98 6.07
CA PRO A 45 0.25 -1.01 5.61
C PRO A 45 1.22 -1.37 6.74
N THR A 46 2.28 -2.11 6.40
CA THR A 46 3.47 -2.25 7.24
C THR A 46 4.36 -1.00 7.11
N ASN A 47 5.44 -0.92 7.89
CA ASN A 47 6.46 0.13 7.70
C ASN A 47 7.01 0.15 6.27
N ALA A 48 7.20 -1.01 5.64
CA ALA A 48 7.64 -1.10 4.25
C ALA A 48 6.59 -0.53 3.28
N GLY A 49 5.30 -0.80 3.52
CA GLY A 49 4.20 -0.20 2.76
C GLY A 49 4.18 1.33 2.86
N TRP A 50 4.35 1.88 4.07
CA TRP A 50 4.44 3.33 4.27
C TRP A 50 5.64 3.96 3.55
N VAL A 51 6.80 3.31 3.61
CA VAL A 51 8.01 3.78 2.89
C VAL A 51 7.79 3.77 1.38
N LEU A 52 7.19 2.70 0.83
CA LEU A 52 6.93 2.60 -0.60
C LEU A 52 6.01 3.74 -1.09
N MET A 53 4.93 4.03 -0.35
CA MET A 53 4.06 5.17 -0.65
C MET A 53 4.81 6.50 -0.58
N GLY A 54 5.63 6.70 0.47
CA GLY A 54 6.42 7.92 0.66
C GLY A 54 7.47 8.15 -0.42
N ASN A 55 8.11 7.08 -0.91
CA ASN A 55 9.13 7.17 -1.96
C ASN A 55 8.56 7.67 -3.29
N ARG A 56 7.28 7.40 -3.59
CA ARG A 56 6.61 7.95 -4.77
C ARG A 56 6.41 9.46 -4.69
N GLY A 57 6.23 10.01 -3.49
CA GLY A 57 6.04 11.44 -3.26
C GLY A 57 7.33 12.24 -3.00
N ARG A 58 8.46 11.57 -2.76
CA ARG A 58 9.74 12.26 -2.60
C ARG A 58 10.17 12.88 -3.93
N ALA A 59 10.59 14.13 -3.88
CA ALA A 59 11.27 14.76 -5.01
C ALA A 59 12.47 13.87 -5.42
N PHE A 60 12.64 13.70 -6.73
CA PHE A 60 13.79 13.00 -7.30
C PHE A 60 15.08 13.55 -6.70
N GLN A 61 15.90 12.69 -6.11
CA GLN A 61 17.24 13.04 -5.64
C GLN A 61 18.24 12.55 -6.69
N PRO A 62 18.84 13.45 -7.50
CA PRO A 62 19.94 13.09 -8.36
C PRO A 62 21.19 12.94 -7.50
N ASN A 63 21.49 11.72 -7.11
CA ASN A 63 22.84 11.32 -6.71
C ASN A 63 23.42 10.42 -7.79
#